data_AF-A0A6N8B8A7-F1
#
_entry.id   AF-A0A6N8B8A7-F1
#
_cell.length_a   1.000
_cell.length_b   1.000
_cell.length_c   1.000
_cell.angle_alpha   90.00
_cell.angle_beta   90.00
_cell.angle_gamma   90.00
#
_symmetry.space_group_name_H-M   'P 1'
#
loop_
_entity.id
_entity.type
_entity.pdbx_description
1 polymer ?
#
loop_
_entity_poly.entity_id
_entity_poly.type
_entity_poly.pdbx_seq_one_letter_code
_entity_poly.pdbx_strand_id
1 'polypeptide(L)'
;MNTSDYLALIKKRLAANFDSKEDQILLKEKLDLLAKSHVKNEKYFAVKNVKLWSYDNNEYCLFKVLSHNIERSHIRDFENYLKKTVKELVVNPTGEHFQTIITGVLLTNGKIALEACTEVEKFKYNRSLAWGFKGYCFIRLILVDLKKEQLFVNKRAKEVMKFYRPNEKKI
;
A
#
# COMPACT_ATOMS: atom_id res chain seq x y z
N MET A 1 -9.07 -3.34 -19.38
CA MET A 1 -8.47 -1.98 -19.31
C MET A 1 -6.96 -2.08 -19.51
N ASN A 2 -6.29 -1.10 -20.15
CA ASN A 2 -4.82 -1.14 -20.29
C ASN A 2 -4.12 -0.59 -19.02
N THR A 3 -2.79 -0.75 -18.92
CA THR A 3 -2.01 -0.31 -17.75
C THR A 3 -2.08 1.21 -17.54
N SER A 4 -1.88 1.99 -18.59
CA SER A 4 -1.85 3.46 -18.52
C SER A 4 -3.20 4.02 -18.07
N ASP A 5 -4.30 3.48 -18.57
CA ASP A 5 -5.67 3.84 -18.17
C ASP A 5 -5.89 3.57 -16.67
N TYR A 6 -5.44 2.41 -16.18
CA TYR A 6 -5.57 2.05 -14.77
C TYR A 6 -4.75 2.98 -13.87
N LEU A 7 -3.51 3.28 -14.24
CA LEU A 7 -2.67 4.20 -13.47
C LEU A 7 -3.27 5.61 -13.45
N ALA A 8 -3.79 6.10 -14.58
CA ALA A 8 -4.48 7.39 -14.65
C ALA A 8 -5.73 7.42 -13.76
N LEU A 9 -6.54 6.35 -13.80
CA LEU A 9 -7.72 6.20 -12.93
C LEU A 9 -7.34 6.25 -11.45
N ILE A 10 -6.35 5.46 -11.05
CA ILE A 10 -5.93 5.40 -9.64
C ILE A 10 -5.28 6.71 -9.20
N LYS A 11 -4.47 7.34 -10.04
CA LYS A 11 -3.91 8.67 -9.76
C LYS A 11 -5.02 9.69 -9.51
N LYS A 12 -6.07 9.71 -10.33
CA LYS A 12 -7.26 10.55 -10.13
C LYS A 12 -7.95 10.27 -8.80
N ARG A 13 -8.12 8.99 -8.43
CA ARG A 13 -8.73 8.59 -7.14
C ARG A 13 -7.88 9.01 -5.94
N LEU A 14 -6.55 8.94 -6.06
CA LEU A 14 -5.60 9.28 -5.00
C LEU A 14 -5.41 10.79 -4.82
N ALA A 15 -5.58 11.59 -5.88
CA ALA A 15 -5.26 13.02 -5.91
C ALA A 15 -5.94 13.87 -4.82
N ALA A 16 -7.06 13.41 -4.26
CA ALA A 16 -7.74 14.11 -3.17
C ALA A 16 -6.94 14.11 -1.85
N ASN A 17 -6.12 13.09 -1.60
CA ASN A 17 -5.46 12.89 -0.30
C ASN A 17 -3.96 12.52 -0.42
N PHE A 18 -3.44 12.33 -1.63
CA PHE A 18 -2.07 11.85 -1.84
C PHE A 18 -1.32 12.69 -2.88
N ASP A 19 -0.06 12.95 -2.57
CA ASP A 19 0.92 13.42 -3.53
C ASP A 19 1.47 12.23 -4.32
N SER A 20 1.31 12.25 -5.64
CA SER A 20 1.70 11.14 -6.51
C SER A 20 2.82 11.51 -7.48
N LYS A 21 3.77 10.59 -7.66
CA LYS A 21 4.92 10.71 -8.57
C LYS A 21 5.06 9.43 -9.38
N GLU A 22 5.28 9.58 -10.68
CA GLU A 22 5.48 8.46 -11.62
C GLU A 22 6.97 8.13 -11.80
N ASP A 23 7.27 6.93 -12.29
CA ASP A 23 8.63 6.48 -12.63
C ASP A 23 9.68 6.74 -11.53
N GLN A 24 9.33 6.39 -10.29
CA GLN A 24 10.21 6.63 -9.13
C GLN A 24 11.08 5.42 -8.84
N ILE A 25 12.27 5.67 -8.30
CA ILE A 25 13.13 4.63 -7.74
C ILE A 25 13.06 4.71 -6.22
N LEU A 26 12.70 3.62 -5.56
CA LEU A 26 12.70 3.49 -4.10
C LEU A 26 13.40 2.20 -3.71
N LEU A 27 14.44 2.28 -2.86
CA LEU A 27 15.25 1.13 -2.46
C LEU A 27 15.76 0.27 -3.64
N LYS A 28 16.18 0.95 -4.72
CA LYS A 28 16.66 0.34 -5.99
C LYS A 28 15.59 -0.38 -6.82
N GLU A 29 14.32 -0.35 -6.40
CA GLU A 29 13.20 -0.82 -7.20
C GLU A 29 12.57 0.33 -7.98
N LYS A 30 12.30 0.11 -9.27
CA LYS A 30 11.50 1.03 -10.08
C LYS A 30 10.01 0.82 -9.77
N LEU A 31 9.31 1.91 -9.52
CA LEU A 31 7.87 2.00 -9.31
C LEU A 31 7.25 2.82 -10.43
N ASP A 32 6.16 2.33 -11.01
CA ASP A 32 5.40 3.04 -12.03
C ASP A 32 4.62 4.22 -11.42
N LEU A 33 4.16 4.06 -10.18
CA LEU A 33 3.52 5.12 -9.40
C LEU A 33 3.89 4.97 -7.92
N LEU A 34 4.24 6.09 -7.30
CA LEU A 34 4.41 6.22 -5.86
C LEU A 34 3.51 7.35 -5.38
N ALA A 35 2.56 7.03 -4.50
CA ALA A 35 1.72 8.02 -3.86
C ALA A 35 1.97 8.05 -2.35
N LYS A 36 2.01 9.24 -1.76
CA LYS A 36 2.27 9.45 -0.33
C LYS A 36 1.20 10.36 0.25
N SER A 37 0.73 10.03 1.43
CA SER A 37 -0.08 10.93 2.25
C SER A 37 0.46 10.99 3.67
N HIS A 38 0.33 12.17 4.25
CA HIS A 38 0.66 12.45 5.64
C HIS A 38 -0.54 13.18 6.24
N VAL A 39 -1.17 12.57 7.23
CA VAL A 39 -2.30 13.17 7.94
C VAL A 39 -1.93 13.33 9.40
N LYS A 40 -1.88 14.59 9.85
CA LYS A 40 -1.67 14.94 11.25
C LYS A 40 -3.00 15.42 11.84
N ASN A 41 -3.55 14.66 12.77
CA ASN A 41 -4.72 15.11 13.56
C ASN A 41 -4.28 15.49 14.97
N GLU A 42 -4.54 16.74 15.36
CA GLU A 42 -4.35 17.23 16.72
C GLU A 42 -5.73 17.35 17.39
N LYS A 43 -6.03 16.47 18.36
CA LYS A 43 -7.20 16.65 19.25
C LYS A 43 -6.74 17.25 20.57
N TYR A 44 -7.13 18.48 20.84
CA TYR A 44 -6.97 19.09 22.15
C TYR A 44 -8.04 18.55 23.10
N PHE A 45 -7.66 17.77 24.11
CA PHE A 45 -8.54 17.49 25.25
C PHE A 45 -8.40 18.63 26.25
N ALA A 46 -9.51 19.30 26.57
CA ALA A 46 -9.59 20.44 27.48
C ALA A 46 -9.48 20.02 28.96
N VAL A 47 -8.37 19.38 29.35
CA VAL A 47 -8.03 19.14 30.76
C VAL A 47 -6.57 19.48 31.00
N LYS A 48 -6.33 20.35 31.97
CA LYS A 48 -5.18 21.26 32.09
C LYS A 48 -3.77 20.66 32.19
N ASN A 49 -3.52 19.35 32.08
CA ASN A 49 -2.17 18.77 32.28
C ASN A 49 -1.94 17.40 31.62
N VAL A 50 -2.36 17.19 30.36
CA VAL A 50 -1.95 15.99 29.61
C VAL A 50 -1.42 16.40 28.24
N LYS A 51 -0.14 16.09 27.99
CA LYS A 51 0.50 16.30 26.69
C LYS A 51 -0.23 15.49 25.60
N LEU A 52 -0.39 16.16 24.47
CA LEU A 52 -1.06 15.80 23.22
C LEU A 52 -0.99 14.31 22.86
N TRP A 53 -2.08 13.77 22.31
CA TRP A 53 -2.02 12.60 21.43
C TRP A 53 -2.22 13.13 20.01
N SER A 54 -1.14 13.30 19.26
CA SER A 54 -1.21 13.56 17.83
C SER A 54 -1.30 12.23 17.08
N TYR A 55 -2.34 12.05 16.26
CA TYR A 55 -2.42 10.88 15.38
C TYR A 55 -1.75 11.24 14.05
N ASP A 56 -0.47 10.89 13.93
CA ASP A 56 0.29 10.95 12.68
C ASP A 56 0.11 9.62 11.92
N ASN A 57 -0.56 9.70 10.76
CA ASN A 57 -0.76 8.60 9.84
C ASN A 57 0.02 8.85 8.54
N ASN A 58 0.98 7.96 8.27
CA ASN A 58 1.72 7.95 7.00
C ASN A 58 1.20 6.81 6.14
N GLU A 59 0.73 7.09 4.92
CA GLU A 59 0.38 6.05 3.95
C GLU A 59 1.21 6.20 2.67
N TYR A 60 1.74 5.07 2.21
CA TYR A 60 2.47 4.96 0.97
C TYR A 60 1.78 3.94 0.07
N CYS A 61 1.45 4.32 -1.15
CA CYS A 61 0.92 3.42 -2.18
C CYS A 61 1.98 3.23 -3.27
N LEU A 62 2.45 1.99 -3.42
CA LEU A 62 3.56 1.61 -4.30
C LEU A 62 3.02 0.73 -5.41
N PHE A 63 3.05 1.22 -6.64
CA PHE A 63 2.55 0.50 -7.80
C PHE A 63 3.71 -0.02 -8.63
N LYS A 64 3.61 -1.29 -9.02
CA LYS A 64 4.54 -1.93 -9.94
C LYS A 64 3.76 -2.70 -11.01
N VAL A 65 4.09 -2.43 -12.26
CA VAL A 65 3.53 -3.07 -13.44
C VAL A 65 4.47 -4.18 -13.88
N LEU A 66 3.92 -5.37 -14.10
CA LEU A 66 4.64 -6.46 -14.74
C LEU A 66 4.00 -6.77 -16.09
N SER A 67 4.75 -6.55 -17.17
CA SER A 67 4.31 -6.79 -18.56
C SER A 67 4.31 -8.28 -18.96
N HIS A 68 4.60 -9.18 -18.02
CA HIS A 68 4.65 -10.63 -18.22
C HIS A 68 3.70 -11.36 -17.26
N ASN A 69 3.60 -12.68 -17.41
CA ASN A 69 2.81 -13.52 -16.51
C ASN A 69 3.35 -13.44 -15.08
N ILE A 70 2.45 -13.46 -14.10
CA ILE A 70 2.81 -13.41 -12.67
C ILE A 70 2.77 -14.81 -12.08
N GLU A 71 3.94 -15.23 -11.60
CA GLU A 71 4.16 -16.45 -10.81
C GLU A 71 4.34 -16.13 -9.32
N ARG A 72 4.29 -17.17 -8.46
CA ARG A 72 4.47 -17.03 -7.02
C ARG A 72 5.78 -16.33 -6.63
N SER A 73 6.87 -16.58 -7.35
CA SER A 73 8.19 -15.96 -7.11
C SER A 73 8.11 -14.42 -7.14
N HIS A 74 7.46 -13.86 -8.16
CA HIS A 74 7.28 -12.41 -8.30
C HIS A 74 6.52 -11.79 -7.12
N ILE A 75 5.52 -12.50 -6.58
CA ILE A 75 4.80 -12.04 -5.39
C ILE A 75 5.74 -12.01 -4.19
N ARG A 76 6.53 -13.07 -3.97
CA ARG A 76 7.49 -13.15 -2.86
C ARG A 76 8.57 -12.09 -2.94
N ASP A 77 9.08 -11.81 -4.13
CA ASP A 77 10.07 -10.75 -4.34
C ASP A 77 9.47 -9.38 -3.98
N PHE A 78 8.24 -9.12 -4.41
CA PHE A 78 7.55 -7.89 -4.06
C PHE A 78 7.21 -7.81 -2.56
N GLU A 79 6.77 -8.88 -1.92
CA GLU A 79 6.59 -8.93 -0.46
C GLU A 79 7.88 -8.60 0.29
N ASN A 80 9.00 -9.19 -0.13
CA ASN A 80 10.31 -8.93 0.46
C ASN A 80 10.74 -7.48 0.28
N TYR A 81 10.49 -6.92 -0.91
CA TYR A 81 10.67 -5.50 -1.16
C TYR A 81 9.82 -4.64 -0.21
N LEU A 82 8.51 -4.87 -0.11
CA LEU A 82 7.63 -4.11 0.77
C LEU A 82 8.06 -4.20 2.25
N LYS A 83 8.48 -5.39 2.71
CA LYS A 83 9.03 -5.58 4.06
C LYS A 83 10.31 -4.75 4.28
N LYS A 84 11.20 -4.67 3.28
CA LYS A 84 12.39 -3.81 3.33
C LYS A 84 12.01 -2.33 3.35
N THR A 85 11.03 -1.94 2.53
CA THR A 85 10.48 -0.58 2.52
C THR A 85 9.93 -0.17 3.88
N VAL A 86 9.17 -1.05 4.55
CA VAL A 86 8.75 -0.78 5.94
C VAL A 86 9.95 -0.57 6.85
N LYS A 87 10.99 -1.41 6.76
CA LYS A 87 12.17 -1.28 7.62
C LYS A 87 12.86 0.06 7.43
N GLU A 88 12.97 0.54 6.19
CA GLU A 88 13.64 1.81 5.84
C GLU A 88 12.81 3.04 6.20
N LEU A 89 11.52 3.05 5.86
CA LEU A 89 10.67 4.23 6.07
C LEU A 89 10.29 4.43 7.54
N VAL A 90 10.43 3.39 8.35
CA VAL A 90 10.03 3.38 9.77
C VAL A 90 11.26 3.33 10.68
N VAL A 91 12.41 3.84 10.22
CA VAL A 91 13.63 4.00 11.03
C VAL A 91 13.47 5.25 11.89
N ASN A 92 13.52 5.09 13.21
CA ASN A 92 13.49 6.15 14.22
C ASN A 92 12.22 7.02 14.24
N PRO A 93 11.12 6.53 14.87
CA PRO A 93 10.04 7.43 15.27
C PRO A 93 10.58 8.42 16.32
N THR A 94 10.99 9.62 15.89
CA THR A 94 11.50 10.70 16.74
C THR A 94 10.38 11.53 17.39
N GLY A 95 9.14 11.02 17.38
CA GLY A 95 7.94 11.62 17.94
C GLY A 95 6.78 10.63 17.87
N GLU A 96 5.58 11.08 18.25
CA GLU A 96 4.31 10.33 18.23
C GLU A 96 3.92 9.88 16.81
N HIS A 97 4.60 8.88 16.26
CA HIS A 97 4.13 8.15 15.08
C HIS A 97 3.13 7.10 15.54
N PHE A 98 1.89 7.15 15.06
CA PHE A 98 0.88 6.18 15.48
C PHE A 98 0.68 5.07 14.44
N GLN A 99 0.71 5.39 13.14
CA GLN A 99 0.48 4.38 12.10
C GLN A 99 1.25 4.65 10.79
N THR A 100 1.87 3.61 10.26
CA THR A 100 2.39 3.60 8.88
C THR A 100 1.77 2.47 8.07
N ILE A 101 1.18 2.82 6.93
CA ILE A 101 0.57 1.84 6.03
C ILE A 101 1.36 1.81 4.72
N ILE A 102 1.76 0.61 4.31
CA ILE A 102 2.33 0.37 2.99
C ILE A 102 1.30 -0.40 2.17
N THR A 103 0.77 0.22 1.14
CA THR A 103 -0.10 -0.43 0.15
C THR A 103 0.72 -0.77 -1.09
N GLY A 104 1.13 -2.03 -1.21
CA GLY A 104 1.80 -2.54 -2.40
C GLY A 104 0.79 -3.05 -3.41
N VAL A 105 0.84 -2.52 -4.63
CA VAL A 105 -0.02 -2.88 -5.75
C VAL A 105 0.82 -3.43 -6.89
N LEU A 106 0.68 -4.72 -7.16
CA LEU A 106 1.16 -5.32 -8.40
C LEU A 106 0.01 -5.37 -9.40
N LEU A 107 0.27 -5.00 -10.64
CA LEU A 107 -0.72 -5.13 -11.71
C LEU A 107 -0.12 -5.69 -13.00
N THR A 108 -0.93 -6.41 -13.76
CA THR A 108 -0.51 -7.02 -15.02
C THR A 108 -1.68 -7.16 -16.00
N ASN A 109 -1.35 -7.21 -17.30
CA ASN A 109 -2.23 -7.70 -18.37
C ASN A 109 -1.92 -9.16 -18.76
N GLY A 110 -0.88 -9.75 -18.18
CA GLY A 110 -0.49 -11.14 -18.35
C GLY A 110 -1.40 -12.11 -17.58
N LYS A 111 -1.12 -13.41 -17.71
CA LYS A 111 -1.78 -14.45 -16.91
C LYS A 111 -1.23 -14.44 -15.48
N ILE A 112 -2.08 -14.76 -14.52
CA ILE A 112 -1.72 -14.91 -13.12
C ILE A 112 -1.86 -16.38 -12.73
N ALA A 113 -0.80 -16.97 -12.18
CA ALA A 113 -0.82 -18.32 -11.65
C ALA A 113 -1.67 -18.40 -10.37
N LEU A 114 -2.39 -19.50 -10.16
CA LEU A 114 -3.25 -19.70 -8.98
C LEU A 114 -2.43 -19.62 -7.67
N GLU A 115 -1.20 -20.10 -7.72
CA GLU A 115 -0.24 -20.06 -6.63
C GLU A 115 0.16 -18.64 -6.24
N ALA A 116 0.16 -17.70 -7.21
CA ALA A 116 0.43 -16.28 -6.96
C ALA A 116 -0.76 -15.63 -6.26
N CYS A 117 -1.99 -15.90 -6.69
CA CYS A 117 -3.21 -15.46 -6.00
C CYS A 117 -3.23 -15.93 -4.55
N THR A 118 -2.94 -17.23 -4.34
CA THR A 118 -2.91 -17.85 -3.02
C THR A 118 -1.84 -17.22 -2.12
N GLU A 119 -0.67 -16.88 -2.67
CA GLU A 119 0.40 -16.21 -1.92
C GLU A 119 -0.06 -14.84 -1.43
N VAL A 120 -0.66 -14.03 -2.31
CA VAL A 120 -1.20 -12.70 -1.97
C VAL A 120 -2.24 -12.78 -0.86
N GLU A 121 -3.19 -13.71 -0.95
CA GLU A 121 -4.28 -13.84 0.03
C GLU A 121 -3.79 -14.27 1.43
N LYS A 122 -2.76 -15.12 1.47
CA LYS A 122 -2.14 -15.62 2.71
C LYS A 122 -1.19 -14.62 3.35
N PHE A 123 -0.71 -13.64 2.60
CA PHE A 123 0.27 -12.68 3.06
C PHE A 123 -0.19 -11.91 4.31
N LYS A 124 0.65 -11.88 5.35
CA LYS A 124 0.41 -11.11 6.57
C LYS A 124 1.69 -10.42 6.99
N TYR A 125 1.58 -9.12 7.24
CA TYR A 125 2.66 -8.37 7.84
C TYR A 125 2.09 -7.28 8.74
N ASN A 126 2.44 -7.35 10.02
CA ASN A 126 2.20 -6.30 11.00
C ASN A 126 3.47 -6.19 11.85
N ARG A 127 3.89 -4.98 12.18
CA ARG A 127 5.04 -4.68 13.04
C ARG A 127 4.59 -3.65 14.07
N SER A 128 4.66 -4.00 15.35
CA SER A 128 4.54 -3.04 16.43
C SER A 128 5.89 -2.36 16.66
N LEU A 129 5.86 -1.06 16.94
CA LEU A 129 7.06 -0.27 17.26
C LEU A 129 7.06 0.00 18.76
N ALA A 130 8.15 -0.38 19.43
CA ALA A 130 8.27 -0.31 20.89
C ALA A 130 7.02 -0.88 21.61
N TRP A 131 6.70 -2.15 21.35
CA TRP A 131 5.49 -2.81 21.88
C TRP A 131 4.15 -2.12 21.58
N GLY A 132 4.12 -1.20 20.62
CA GLY A 132 2.94 -0.42 20.24
C GLY A 132 2.92 0.99 20.80
N PHE A 133 3.79 1.33 21.75
CA PHE A 133 3.90 2.67 22.31
C PHE A 133 4.38 3.72 21.29
N LYS A 134 5.06 3.28 20.23
CA LYS A 134 5.52 4.15 19.13
C LYS A 134 4.80 3.84 17.82
N GLY A 135 3.60 3.26 17.91
CA GLY A 135 2.74 2.98 16.77
C GLY A 135 2.90 1.60 16.14
N TYR A 136 2.18 1.41 15.03
CA TYR A 136 2.11 0.14 14.30
C TYR A 136 2.28 0.36 12.80
N CYS A 137 2.87 -0.63 12.14
CA CYS A 137 2.93 -0.68 10.70
C CYS A 137 2.32 -1.97 10.17
N PHE A 138 1.62 -1.91 9.05
CA PHE A 138 1.16 -3.09 8.34
C PHE A 138 1.20 -2.89 6.83
N ILE A 139 1.20 -4.01 6.11
CA ILE A 139 1.21 -4.02 4.65
C ILE A 139 -0.14 -4.49 4.12
N ARG A 140 -0.71 -3.70 3.20
CA ARG A 140 -1.79 -4.08 2.30
C ARG A 140 -1.14 -4.56 1.00
N LEU A 141 -1.44 -5.79 0.59
CA LEU A 141 -0.93 -6.34 -0.67
C LEU A 141 -2.11 -6.58 -1.61
N ILE A 142 -2.00 -6.02 -2.81
CA ILE A 142 -3.03 -6.04 -3.85
C ILE A 142 -2.37 -6.53 -5.14
N LEU A 143 -2.99 -7.51 -5.76
CA LEU A 143 -2.65 -7.99 -7.11
C LEU A 143 -3.86 -7.74 -8.02
N VAL A 144 -3.64 -6.98 -9.09
CA VAL A 144 -4.69 -6.55 -10.02
C VAL A 144 -4.49 -7.27 -11.36
N ASP A 145 -5.51 -8.05 -11.74
CA ASP A 145 -5.65 -8.62 -13.07
C ASP A 145 -6.43 -7.61 -13.93
N LEU A 146 -5.73 -6.86 -14.79
CA LEU A 146 -6.36 -5.87 -15.66
C LEU A 146 -7.13 -6.49 -16.84
N LYS A 147 -6.77 -7.73 -17.20
CA LYS A 147 -7.40 -8.47 -18.29
C LYS A 147 -8.75 -9.03 -17.87
N LYS A 148 -8.84 -9.57 -16.64
CA LYS A 148 -10.08 -10.11 -16.06
C LYS A 148 -10.83 -9.12 -15.17
N GLU A 149 -10.25 -7.96 -14.90
CA GLU A 149 -10.78 -6.93 -14.00
C GLU A 149 -11.04 -7.45 -12.58
N GLN A 150 -10.10 -8.26 -12.09
CA GLN A 150 -10.17 -8.93 -10.79
C GLN A 150 -9.05 -8.46 -9.86
N LEU A 151 -9.26 -8.66 -8.56
CA LEU A 151 -8.25 -8.38 -7.53
C LEU A 151 -8.09 -9.58 -6.63
N PHE A 152 -6.84 -9.85 -6.28
CA PHE A 152 -6.46 -10.72 -5.18
C PHE A 152 -5.83 -9.85 -4.11
N VAL A 153 -6.27 -10.00 -2.87
CA VAL A 153 -5.86 -9.11 -1.79
C VAL A 153 -5.62 -9.88 -0.51
N ASN A 154 -4.65 -9.40 0.28
CA ASN A 154 -4.47 -9.91 1.63
C ASN A 154 -5.57 -9.40 2.59
N LYS A 155 -5.64 -9.98 3.80
CA LYS A 155 -6.69 -9.64 4.79
C LYS A 155 -6.80 -8.13 5.06
N ARG A 156 -5.66 -7.41 5.17
CA ARG A 156 -5.65 -5.97 5.42
C ARG A 156 -6.16 -5.17 4.22
N ALA A 157 -5.78 -5.56 3.01
CA ALA A 157 -6.19 -4.86 1.80
C ALA A 157 -7.69 -5.00 1.44
N LYS A 158 -8.44 -5.89 2.10
CA LYS A 158 -9.90 -5.98 1.93
C LYS A 158 -10.62 -4.66 2.22
N GLU A 159 -10.13 -3.87 3.16
CA GLU A 159 -10.74 -2.59 3.55
C GLU A 159 -10.68 -1.52 2.44
N VAL A 160 -9.69 -1.63 1.55
CA VAL A 160 -9.50 -0.69 0.42
C VAL A 160 -9.82 -1.30 -0.94
N MET A 161 -10.22 -2.58 -1.01
CA MET A 161 -10.37 -3.31 -2.27
C MET A 161 -11.24 -2.57 -3.31
N LYS A 162 -12.34 -1.95 -2.88
CA LYS A 162 -13.25 -1.21 -3.78
C LYS A 162 -12.53 -0.04 -4.47
N PHE A 163 -11.66 0.67 -3.75
CA PHE A 163 -10.89 1.80 -4.26
C PHE A 163 -9.93 1.40 -5.38
N TYR A 164 -9.34 0.21 -5.29
CA TYR A 164 -8.34 -0.28 -6.25
C TYR A 164 -8.95 -1.06 -7.42
N ARG A 165 -10.27 -1.25 -7.44
CA ARG A 165 -10.93 -2.06 -8.48
C ARG A 165 -10.83 -1.40 -9.86
N PRO A 166 -10.43 -2.13 -10.92
CA PRO A 166 -10.35 -1.60 -12.28
C PRO A 166 -11.65 -0.96 -12.77
N ASN A 167 -12.80 -1.55 -12.42
CA ASN A 167 -14.13 -1.02 -12.74
C ASN A 167 -15.07 -1.11 -11.55
N GLU A 168 -15.83 -0.05 -11.31
CA GLU A 168 -17.03 -0.10 -10.48
C GLU A 168 -18.15 -0.73 -11.33
N LYS A 169 -18.30 -2.05 -11.29
CA LYS A 169 -19.61 -2.60 -11.64
C LYS A 169 -20.58 -2.00 -10.63
N LYS A 170 -21.46 -1.12 -11.08
CA LYS A 170 -22.65 -0.71 -10.32
C LYS A 170 -23.35 -2.01 -9.93
N ILE A 171 -23.37 -2.29 -8.63
CA ILE A 171 -24.28 -3.28 -8.05
C ILE A 171 -25.64 -2.59 -7.96
#